data_AF-A0A2H0BA28-F1
#
_entry.id   AF-A0A2H0BA28-F1
#
_cell.length_a   1.000
_cell.length_b   1.000
_cell.length_c   1.000
_cell.angle_alpha   90.00
_cell.angle_beta   90.00
_cell.angle_gamma   90.00
#
_symmetry.space_group_name_H-M   'P 1'
#
loop_
_entity.id
_entity.type
_entity.pdbx_description
1 polymer ?
#
loop_
_entity_poly.entity_id
_entity_poly.type
_entity_poly.pdbx_seq_one_letter_code
_entity_poly.pdbx_strand_id
1 'polypeptide(L)'
;MDIRDEEIKEFIETVSLNSNYNFSDYTVKSFRRRMEKIVNDNNCTLTEITKKLKNNTIFLEKIVRDITVNTTELFRDPKVWLEIQKEIIPELKKLPTINIWHAGCSSGQELYSMLMFLNENDLLEKTKAVGTDINSEILAEATKGQYKYRFNYEYLPNFDQVLNVLPEKKKYYILNIWILTNSKISLKLSHFY
;
A
#
# COMPACT_ATOMS: atom_id res chain seq x y z
N MET A 1 9.54 24.78 -3.29
CA MET A 1 8.49 25.81 -3.44
C MET A 1 7.40 25.51 -2.45
N ASP A 2 6.90 26.51 -1.73
CA ASP A 2 5.75 26.31 -0.84
C ASP A 2 4.47 26.27 -1.68
N ILE A 3 3.73 25.16 -1.60
CA ILE A 3 2.48 24.97 -2.34
C ILE A 3 1.35 25.60 -1.51
N ARG A 4 0.50 26.44 -2.09
CA ARG A 4 -0.61 27.03 -1.31
C ARG A 4 -1.82 26.09 -1.23
N ASP A 5 -2.61 26.20 -0.17
CA ASP A 5 -3.81 25.38 0.00
C ASP A 5 -4.82 25.60 -1.13
N GLU A 6 -4.91 26.81 -1.67
CA GLU A 6 -5.76 27.13 -2.82
C GLU A 6 -5.33 26.38 -4.09
N GLU A 7 -4.02 26.22 -4.31
CA GLU A 7 -3.50 25.49 -5.48
C GLU A 7 -3.82 23.99 -5.39
N ILE A 8 -3.82 23.43 -4.17
CA ILE A 8 -4.22 22.05 -3.93
C ILE A 8 -5.72 21.86 -4.19
N LYS A 9 -6.56 22.80 -3.76
CA LYS A 9 -8.00 22.76 -4.02
C LYS A 9 -8.31 22.85 -5.52
N GLU A 10 -7.69 23.79 -6.23
CA GLU A 10 -7.86 23.92 -7.68
C GLU A 10 -7.41 22.66 -8.43
N PHE A 11 -6.31 22.05 -7.97
CA PHE A 11 -5.83 20.77 -8.50
C PHE A 11 -6.87 19.65 -8.33
N ILE A 12 -7.39 19.47 -7.11
CA ILE A 12 -8.38 18.43 -6.80
C ILE A 12 -9.65 18.60 -7.64
N GLU A 13 -10.16 19.83 -7.74
CA GLU A 13 -11.33 20.16 -8.56
C GLU A 13 -11.05 19.88 -10.05
N THR A 14 -9.88 20.26 -10.55
CA THR A 14 -9.50 20.02 -11.94
C THR A 14 -9.44 18.53 -12.26
N VAL A 15 -8.88 17.69 -11.37
CA VAL A 15 -8.88 16.24 -11.56
C VAL A 15 -10.30 15.68 -11.57
N SER A 16 -11.14 16.10 -10.62
CA SER A 16 -12.53 15.63 -10.52
C SER A 16 -13.39 16.02 -11.73
N LEU A 17 -13.12 17.16 -12.37
CA LEU A 17 -13.85 17.61 -13.55
C LEU A 17 -13.40 16.93 -14.85
N ASN A 18 -12.16 16.42 -14.89
CA ASN A 18 -11.54 15.89 -16.11
C ASN A 18 -11.30 14.38 -16.06
N SER A 19 -11.78 13.69 -15.02
CA SER A 19 -11.62 12.24 -14.85
C SER A 19 -12.69 11.66 -13.94
N ASN A 20 -12.71 10.32 -13.80
CA ASN A 20 -13.58 9.63 -12.86
C ASN A 20 -13.00 9.59 -11.42
N TYR A 21 -11.84 10.21 -11.19
CA TYR A 21 -11.18 10.21 -9.89
C TYR A 21 -11.61 11.42 -9.06
N ASN A 22 -12.06 11.17 -7.84
CA ASN A 22 -12.40 12.23 -6.90
C ASN A 22 -11.49 12.15 -5.66
N PHE A 23 -10.74 13.23 -5.41
CA PHE A 23 -9.86 13.37 -4.25
C PHE A 23 -10.40 14.35 -3.20
N SER A 24 -11.67 14.77 -3.30
CA SER A 24 -12.31 15.75 -2.39
C SER A 24 -12.25 15.36 -0.91
N ASP A 25 -12.22 14.07 -0.63
CA ASP A 25 -12.25 13.53 0.74
C ASP A 25 -10.86 13.52 1.41
N TYR A 26 -9.79 13.82 0.66
CA TYR A 26 -8.46 13.99 1.25
C TYR A 26 -8.34 15.32 1.99
N THR A 27 -7.80 15.28 3.21
CA THR A 27 -7.39 16.52 3.88
C THR A 27 -6.24 17.18 3.10
N VAL A 28 -6.27 18.52 2.98
CA VAL A 28 -5.23 19.29 2.29
C VAL A 28 -3.83 18.97 2.84
N LYS A 29 -3.72 18.77 4.16
CA LYS A 29 -2.47 18.38 4.83
C LYS A 29 -1.93 17.03 4.36
N SER A 30 -2.80 16.02 4.21
CA SER A 30 -2.40 14.69 3.71
C SER A 30 -2.01 14.74 2.22
N PHE A 31 -2.64 15.63 1.45
CA PHE A 31 -2.39 15.77 0.01
C PHE A 31 -1.12 16.56 -0.30
N ARG A 32 -0.80 17.58 0.50
CA ARG A 32 0.37 18.46 0.32
C ARG A 32 1.68 17.72 0.10
N ARG A 33 2.02 16.74 0.95
CA ARG A 33 3.26 15.94 0.81
C ARG A 33 3.32 15.19 -0.53
N ARG A 34 2.19 14.71 -1.03
CA ARG A 34 2.12 14.04 -2.34
C ARG A 34 2.30 15.05 -3.48
N MET A 35 1.70 16.22 -3.35
CA MET A 35 1.85 17.32 -4.33
C MET A 35 3.29 17.81 -4.40
N GLU A 36 3.98 17.95 -3.26
CA GLU A 36 5.40 18.31 -3.21
C GLU A 36 6.26 17.30 -3.98
N LYS A 37 6.04 16.00 -3.76
CA LYS A 37 6.72 14.96 -4.52
C LYS A 37 6.45 15.06 -6.02
N ILE A 38 5.19 15.21 -6.42
CA ILE A 38 4.78 15.30 -7.83
C ILE A 38 5.37 16.52 -8.53
N VAL A 39 5.39 17.67 -7.84
CA VAL A 39 6.02 18.92 -8.31
C VAL A 39 7.50 18.71 -8.56
N ASN A 40 8.20 18.05 -7.63
CA ASN A 40 9.62 17.73 -7.75
C ASN A 40 9.88 16.73 -8.89
N ASP A 41 9.14 15.62 -8.95
CA ASP A 41 9.34 14.55 -9.94
C ASP A 41 9.08 15.03 -11.38
N ASN A 42 8.21 16.04 -11.56
CA ASN A 42 7.89 16.61 -12.87
C ASN A 42 8.66 17.92 -13.16
N ASN A 43 9.49 18.41 -12.23
CA ASN A 43 10.20 19.70 -12.32
C ASN A 43 9.29 20.86 -12.77
N CYS A 44 8.07 20.94 -12.23
CA CYS A 44 7.05 21.92 -12.60
C CYS A 44 6.28 22.38 -11.35
N THR A 45 5.77 23.61 -11.36
CA THR A 45 4.86 24.11 -10.31
C THR A 45 3.52 23.38 -10.33
N LEU A 46 2.80 23.36 -9.19
CA LEU A 46 1.48 22.72 -9.13
C LEU A 46 0.50 23.37 -10.12
N THR A 47 0.53 24.70 -10.24
CA THR A 47 -0.27 25.45 -11.22
C THR A 47 0.00 25.00 -12.67
N GLU A 48 1.25 24.78 -13.06
CA GLU A 48 1.59 24.29 -14.40
C GLU A 48 1.10 22.86 -14.65
N ILE A 49 1.20 22.00 -13.63
CA ILE A 49 0.65 20.64 -13.67
C ILE A 49 -0.87 20.72 -13.87
N THR A 50 -1.59 21.49 -13.04
CA THR A 50 -3.05 21.67 -13.13
C THR A 50 -3.50 22.14 -14.52
N LYS A 51 -2.77 23.08 -15.14
CA LYS A 51 -3.07 23.52 -16.51
C LYS A 51 -2.89 22.41 -17.56
N LYS A 52 -1.83 21.60 -17.42
CA LYS A 52 -1.55 20.47 -18.33
C LYS A 52 -2.63 19.37 -18.23
N LEU A 53 -3.17 19.13 -17.03
CA LEU A 53 -4.21 18.11 -16.81
C LEU A 53 -5.45 18.33 -17.69
N LYS A 54 -5.88 19.58 -17.87
CA LYS A 54 -7.11 19.95 -18.60
C LYS A 54 -7.10 19.53 -20.07
N ASN A 55 -5.92 19.43 -20.69
CA ASN A 55 -5.79 19.22 -22.14
C ASN A 55 -4.99 17.97 -22.51
N ASN A 56 -4.57 17.17 -21.53
CA ASN A 56 -3.73 15.99 -21.76
C ASN A 56 -4.15 14.84 -20.86
N THR A 57 -5.08 14.02 -21.35
CA THR A 57 -5.61 12.85 -20.64
C THR A 57 -4.51 11.85 -20.27
N ILE A 58 -3.50 11.66 -21.12
CA ILE A 58 -2.37 10.76 -20.82
C ILE A 58 -1.57 11.26 -19.61
N PHE A 59 -1.33 12.57 -19.56
CA PHE A 59 -0.66 13.20 -18.43
C PHE A 59 -1.54 13.16 -17.17
N LEU A 60 -2.86 13.32 -17.30
CA LEU A 60 -3.80 13.18 -16.20
C LEU A 60 -3.71 11.79 -15.56
N GLU A 61 -3.84 10.74 -16.37
CA GLU A 61 -3.74 9.36 -15.90
C GLU A 61 -2.39 9.09 -15.22
N LYS A 62 -1.30 9.63 -15.78
CA LYS A 62 0.03 9.56 -15.15
C LYS A 62 0.02 10.22 -13.77
N ILE A 63 -0.49 11.44 -13.64
CA ILE A 63 -0.48 12.17 -12.36
C ILE A 63 -1.39 11.48 -11.34
N VAL A 64 -2.57 11.00 -11.74
CA VAL A 64 -3.45 10.21 -10.87
C VAL A 64 -2.72 8.96 -10.37
N ARG A 65 -2.00 8.26 -11.25
CA ARG A 65 -1.14 7.14 -10.85
C ARG A 65 -0.09 7.59 -9.85
N ASP A 66 0.63 8.68 -10.08
CA ASP A 66 1.68 9.16 -9.17
C ASP A 66 1.11 9.57 -7.79
N ILE A 67 -0.15 10.02 -7.71
CA ILE A 67 -0.86 10.30 -6.45
C ILE A 67 -1.22 9.01 -5.71
N THR A 68 -1.62 7.99 -6.44
CA THR A 68 -2.16 6.72 -5.90
C THR A 68 -1.07 5.69 -5.61
N VAL A 69 0.08 5.77 -6.29
CA VAL A 69 1.26 4.93 -6.02
C VAL A 69 1.90 5.40 -4.71
N ASN A 70 1.44 4.81 -3.61
CA ASN A 70 2.13 4.90 -2.34
C ASN A 70 3.36 3.98 -2.36
N THR A 71 4.50 4.46 -1.88
CA THR A 71 5.60 3.59 -1.48
C THR A 71 5.14 2.77 -0.28
N THR A 72 5.23 1.45 -0.38
CA THR A 72 4.85 0.52 0.69
C THR A 72 6.08 -0.26 1.12
N GLU A 73 6.42 -0.13 2.40
CA GLU A 73 7.47 -0.93 3.02
C GLU A 73 6.82 -2.17 3.61
N LEU A 74 7.57 -3.28 3.64
CA LEU A 74 7.14 -4.43 4.43
C LEU A 74 7.23 -4.05 5.92
N PHE A 75 6.23 -4.47 6.69
CA PHE A 75 6.10 -4.18 8.12
C PHE A 75 6.16 -2.68 8.46
N ARG A 76 5.59 -1.84 7.61
CA ARG A 76 5.49 -0.40 7.86
C ARG A 76 4.89 -0.13 9.23
N ASP A 77 5.49 0.84 9.95
CA ASP A 77 5.14 1.23 11.31
C ASP A 77 5.15 0.04 12.31
N PRO A 78 6.34 -0.51 12.66
CA PRO A 78 6.49 -1.71 13.49
C PRO A 78 5.67 -1.73 14.78
N LYS A 79 5.47 -0.57 15.41
CA LYS A 79 4.67 -0.44 16.63
C LYS A 79 3.24 -0.96 16.47
N VAL A 80 2.62 -0.73 15.31
CA VAL A 80 1.26 -1.22 15.00
C VAL A 80 1.24 -2.74 15.02
N TRP A 81 2.23 -3.39 14.40
CA TRP A 81 2.34 -4.85 14.38
C TRP A 81 2.55 -5.44 15.77
N LEU A 82 3.32 -4.77 16.62
CA LEU A 82 3.51 -5.19 18.02
C LEU A 82 2.23 -5.08 18.84
N GLU A 83 1.42 -4.05 18.61
CA GLU A 83 0.10 -3.92 19.23
C GLU A 83 -0.86 -5.01 18.73
N ILE A 84 -0.86 -5.31 17.42
CA ILE A 84 -1.62 -6.43 16.86
C ILE A 84 -1.17 -7.76 17.48
N GLN A 85 0.14 -7.99 17.66
CA GLN A 85 0.67 -9.18 18.32
C GLN A 85 0.10 -9.35 19.73
N LYS A 86 0.06 -8.25 20.48
CA LYS A 86 -0.32 -8.27 21.90
C LYS A 86 -1.83 -8.39 22.09
N GLU A 87 -2.62 -7.64 21.34
CA GLU A 87 -4.05 -7.47 21.59
C GLU A 87 -4.94 -8.29 20.64
N ILE A 88 -4.55 -8.43 19.36
CA ILE A 88 -5.42 -8.97 18.32
C ILE A 88 -5.15 -10.45 18.04
N ILE A 89 -3.87 -10.86 17.97
CA ILE A 89 -3.49 -12.25 17.70
C ILE A 89 -4.11 -13.26 18.69
N PRO A 90 -4.13 -13.01 20.02
CA PRO A 90 -4.76 -13.94 20.96
C PRO A 90 -6.25 -14.18 20.67
N GLU A 91 -6.98 -13.16 20.21
CA GLU A 91 -8.39 -13.28 19.84
C GLU A 91 -8.54 -14.02 18.50
N LEU A 92 -7.70 -13.73 17.50
CA LEU A 92 -7.71 -14.43 16.22
C LEU A 92 -7.39 -15.93 16.37
N LYS A 93 -6.59 -16.32 17.37
CA LYS A 93 -6.32 -17.74 17.67
C LYS A 93 -7.60 -18.51 18.04
N LYS A 94 -8.58 -17.87 18.67
CA LYS A 94 -9.86 -18.48 19.08
C LYS A 94 -10.84 -18.68 17.92
N LEU A 95 -10.66 -17.97 16.80
CA LEU A 95 -11.57 -18.04 15.66
C LEU A 95 -11.31 -19.27 14.78
N PRO A 96 -12.35 -19.94 14.26
CA PRO A 96 -12.19 -21.07 13.35
C PRO A 96 -11.72 -20.64 11.95
N THR A 97 -12.07 -19.40 11.54
CA THR A 97 -11.63 -18.80 10.28
C THR A 97 -11.38 -17.31 10.46
N ILE A 98 -10.48 -16.74 9.67
CA ILE A 98 -10.09 -15.34 9.70
C ILE A 98 -10.32 -14.78 8.29
N ASN A 99 -11.00 -13.63 8.19
CA ASN A 99 -11.16 -12.91 6.93
C ASN A 99 -10.49 -11.55 7.05
N ILE A 100 -9.61 -11.23 6.12
CA ILE A 100 -8.85 -9.97 6.09
C ILE A 100 -9.13 -9.26 4.79
N TRP A 101 -9.36 -7.96 4.88
CA TRP A 101 -9.50 -7.10 3.72
C TRP A 101 -8.54 -5.91 3.82
N HIS A 102 -7.72 -5.75 2.80
CA HIS A 102 -6.80 -4.64 2.64
C HIS A 102 -7.30 -3.70 1.55
N ALA A 103 -7.97 -2.62 1.96
CA ALA A 103 -8.39 -1.56 1.05
C ALA A 103 -7.21 -0.65 0.69
N GLY A 104 -7.05 -0.33 -0.60
CA GLY A 104 -5.89 0.43 -1.10
C GLY A 104 -4.57 -0.33 -0.92
N CYS A 105 -4.51 -1.62 -1.28
CA CYS A 105 -3.35 -2.46 -0.99
C CYS A 105 -2.08 -2.08 -1.77
N SER A 106 -2.17 -1.18 -2.74
CA SER A 106 -1.04 -0.69 -3.54
C SER A 106 -0.27 -1.86 -4.16
N SER A 107 1.07 -1.85 -4.12
CA SER A 107 1.92 -2.93 -4.61
C SER A 107 1.94 -4.17 -3.71
N GLY A 108 1.10 -4.22 -2.67
CA GLY A 108 0.81 -5.41 -1.87
C GLY A 108 1.67 -5.61 -0.62
N GLN A 109 2.71 -4.81 -0.37
CA GLN A 109 3.65 -5.06 0.74
C GLN A 109 2.95 -5.19 2.10
N GLU A 110 1.97 -4.33 2.42
CA GLU A 110 1.29 -4.40 3.72
C GLU A 110 0.43 -5.67 3.84
N LEU A 111 -0.26 -6.06 2.75
CA LEU A 111 -0.98 -7.32 2.67
C LEU A 111 -0.05 -8.52 2.83
N TYR A 112 1.11 -8.53 2.17
CA TYR A 112 2.10 -9.58 2.36
C TYR A 112 2.71 -9.59 3.76
N SER A 113 2.92 -8.42 4.37
CA SER A 113 3.38 -8.31 5.76
C SER A 113 2.36 -8.96 6.71
N MET A 114 1.07 -8.73 6.48
CA MET A 114 -0.01 -9.37 7.23
C MET A 114 0.00 -10.90 7.05
N LEU A 115 0.15 -11.40 5.82
CA LEU A 115 0.22 -12.84 5.58
C LEU A 115 1.43 -13.49 6.24
N MET A 116 2.61 -12.85 6.15
CA MET A 116 3.83 -13.30 6.85
C MET A 116 3.64 -13.29 8.37
N PHE A 117 3.04 -12.23 8.91
CA PHE A 117 2.79 -12.09 10.33
C PHE A 117 1.84 -13.17 10.88
N LEU A 118 0.78 -13.49 10.12
CA LEU A 118 -0.15 -14.56 10.47
C LEU A 118 0.48 -15.94 10.32
N ASN A 119 1.42 -16.13 9.39
CA ASN A 119 2.18 -17.36 9.25
C ASN A 119 3.09 -17.64 10.46
N GLU A 120 3.75 -16.62 10.98
CA GLU A 120 4.57 -16.74 12.20
C GLU A 120 3.73 -16.98 13.45
N ASN A 121 2.42 -16.71 13.39
CA ASN A 121 1.49 -16.99 14.47
C ASN A 121 0.63 -18.25 14.25
N ASP A 122 0.93 -19.04 13.21
CA ASP A 122 0.20 -20.25 12.81
C ASP A 122 -1.30 -20.01 12.53
N LEU A 123 -1.64 -18.83 12.03
CA LEU A 123 -2.99 -18.41 11.67
C LEU A 123 -3.25 -18.43 10.16
N LEU A 124 -2.21 -18.58 9.35
CA LEU A 124 -2.31 -18.43 7.90
C LEU A 124 -3.26 -19.46 7.26
N GLU A 125 -3.23 -20.72 7.69
CA GLU A 125 -4.03 -21.81 7.08
C GLU A 125 -5.55 -21.59 7.20
N LYS A 126 -5.98 -20.86 8.23
CA LYS A 126 -7.39 -20.53 8.47
C LYS A 126 -7.76 -19.12 8.01
N THR A 127 -6.87 -18.44 7.29
CA THR A 127 -7.06 -17.06 6.83
C THR A 127 -7.46 -17.00 5.36
N LYS A 128 -8.46 -16.17 5.05
CA LYS A 128 -8.80 -15.70 3.70
C LYS A 128 -8.49 -14.22 3.61
N ALA A 129 -7.70 -13.81 2.63
CA ALA A 129 -7.29 -12.42 2.48
C ALA A 129 -7.70 -11.86 1.13
N VAL A 130 -8.17 -10.61 1.13
CA VAL A 130 -8.56 -9.87 -0.06
C VAL A 130 -7.78 -8.55 -0.08
N GLY A 131 -7.16 -8.22 -1.20
CA GLY A 131 -6.56 -6.91 -1.44
C GLY A 131 -7.29 -6.21 -2.57
N THR A 132 -7.57 -4.93 -2.39
CA THR A 132 -8.27 -4.13 -3.41
C THR A 132 -7.55 -2.80 -3.60
N ASP A 133 -7.44 -2.34 -4.84
CA ASP A 133 -6.88 -1.03 -5.16
C ASP A 133 -7.57 -0.45 -6.40
N ILE A 134 -7.58 0.88 -6.49
CA ILE A 134 -8.12 1.61 -7.65
C ILE A 134 -7.14 1.62 -8.82
N ASN A 135 -5.86 1.33 -8.59
CA ASN A 135 -4.86 1.26 -9.66
C ASN A 135 -4.70 -0.20 -10.13
N SER A 136 -5.12 -0.50 -11.36
CA SER A 136 -5.05 -1.85 -11.92
C SER A 136 -3.61 -2.29 -12.24
N GLU A 137 -2.73 -1.36 -12.61
CA GLU A 137 -1.31 -1.64 -12.87
C GLU A 137 -0.60 -2.07 -11.58
N ILE A 138 -0.88 -1.39 -10.46
CA ILE A 138 -0.26 -1.72 -9.17
C ILE A 138 -0.81 -3.03 -8.59
N LEU A 139 -2.07 -3.37 -8.86
CA LEU A 139 -2.62 -4.70 -8.53
C LEU A 139 -1.91 -5.80 -9.32
N ALA A 140 -1.52 -5.56 -10.57
CA ALA A 140 -0.75 -6.52 -11.35
C ALA A 140 0.65 -6.73 -10.74
N GLU A 141 1.26 -5.70 -10.15
CA GLU A 141 2.50 -5.84 -9.38
C GLU A 141 2.28 -6.60 -8.07
N ALA A 142 1.24 -6.24 -7.31
CA ALA A 142 0.87 -6.93 -6.08
C ALA A 142 0.61 -8.42 -6.31
N THR A 143 -0.03 -8.78 -7.42
CA THR A 143 -0.32 -10.18 -7.80
C THR A 143 0.97 -10.98 -8.03
N LYS A 144 2.03 -10.35 -8.55
CA LYS A 144 3.32 -11.03 -8.75
C LYS A 144 4.02 -11.33 -7.42
N GLY A 145 3.79 -10.50 -6.39
CA GLY A 145 4.47 -10.62 -5.10
C GLY A 145 5.99 -10.63 -5.25
N GLN A 146 6.56 -9.81 -6.13
CA GLN A 146 8.00 -9.77 -6.37
C GLN A 146 8.55 -8.40 -6.06
N TYR A 147 9.41 -8.32 -5.04
CA TYR A 147 10.04 -7.08 -4.61
C TYR A 147 11.55 -7.13 -4.83
N LYS A 148 12.14 -6.06 -5.37
CA LYS A 148 13.57 -6.00 -5.68
C LYS A 148 14.41 -6.04 -4.39
N TYR A 149 15.26 -7.06 -4.27
CA TYR A 149 16.18 -7.26 -3.14
C TYR A 149 17.12 -6.06 -2.88
N ARG A 150 17.58 -5.37 -3.94
CA ARG A 150 18.61 -4.33 -3.87
C ARG A 150 18.18 -2.96 -3.31
N PHE A 151 16.90 -2.75 -3.00
CA PHE A 151 16.38 -1.45 -2.51
C PHE A 151 15.85 -1.46 -1.07
N ASN A 152 15.83 -2.60 -0.37
CA ASN A 152 15.05 -2.74 0.86
C ASN A 152 15.88 -2.95 2.13
N TYR A 153 17.08 -2.39 2.23
CA TYR A 153 17.79 -2.35 3.52
C TYR A 153 16.99 -1.59 4.58
N GLU A 154 16.21 -0.59 4.17
CA GLU A 154 15.33 0.18 5.04
C GLU A 154 14.21 -0.67 5.67
N TYR A 155 13.90 -1.84 5.10
CA TYR A 155 12.84 -2.71 5.63
C TYR A 155 13.37 -3.68 6.67
N LEU A 156 14.66 -4.02 6.63
CA LEU A 156 15.27 -4.96 7.57
C LEU A 156 15.06 -4.53 9.03
N PRO A 157 15.24 -3.24 9.40
CA PRO A 157 14.89 -2.77 10.74
C PRO A 157 13.43 -3.02 11.13
N ASN A 158 12.48 -2.86 10.20
CA ASN A 158 11.06 -3.11 10.48
C ASN A 158 10.79 -4.60 10.66
N PHE A 159 11.34 -5.43 9.76
CA PHE A 159 11.31 -6.89 9.87
C PHE A 159 11.87 -7.37 11.21
N ASP A 160 13.02 -6.85 11.62
CA ASP A 160 13.68 -7.22 12.87
C ASP A 160 12.83 -6.81 14.07
N GLN A 161 12.26 -5.61 14.06
CA GLN A 161 11.40 -5.14 15.14
C GLN A 161 10.11 -5.95 15.28
N VAL A 162 9.56 -6.48 14.19
CA VAL A 162 8.28 -7.21 14.22
C VAL A 162 8.47 -8.70 14.35
N LEU A 163 9.21 -9.33 13.45
CA LEU A 163 9.33 -10.79 13.38
C LEU A 163 10.41 -11.33 14.32
N ASN A 164 11.51 -10.59 14.52
CA ASN A 164 12.59 -11.04 15.42
C ASN A 164 12.31 -10.82 16.91
N VAL A 165 11.13 -10.34 17.28
CA VAL A 165 10.69 -10.32 18.68
C VAL A 165 9.62 -11.37 18.99
N LEU A 166 9.15 -12.11 17.98
CA LEU A 166 8.17 -13.19 18.18
C LEU A 166 8.82 -14.40 18.89
N PRO A 167 8.10 -15.02 19.84
CA PRO A 167 8.67 -16.08 20.69
C PRO A 167 8.96 -17.39 19.95
N GLU A 168 8.22 -17.72 18.89
CA GLU A 168 8.39 -18.95 18.10
C GLU A 168 8.69 -18.61 16.64
N LYS A 169 9.97 -18.34 16.34
CA LYS A 169 10.38 -17.91 14.99
C LYS A 169 10.64 -19.10 14.08
N LYS A 170 10.14 -19.06 12.85
CA LYS A 170 10.59 -19.97 11.79
C LYS A 170 11.95 -19.49 11.26
N LYS A 171 12.99 -20.32 11.40
CA LYS A 171 14.43 -19.93 11.33
C LYS A 171 14.96 -19.45 9.97
N TYR A 172 14.17 -19.47 8.90
CA TYR A 172 14.61 -19.08 7.57
C TYR A 172 13.48 -18.40 6.79
N TYR A 173 13.61 -17.08 6.59
CA TYR A 173 12.89 -16.39 5.53
C TYR A 173 13.70 -16.53 4.25
N ILE A 174 13.53 -17.64 3.53
CA ILE A 174 13.71 -17.53 2.08
C ILE A 174 12.49 -16.73 1.65
N LEU A 175 12.70 -15.50 1.18
CA LEU A 175 11.68 -14.64 0.53
C LEU A 175 11.22 -15.29 -0.79
N ASN A 176 10.84 -16.56 -0.76
CA ASN A 176 10.06 -17.21 -1.79
C ASN A 176 8.62 -16.78 -1.53
N ILE A 177 8.31 -15.54 -1.91
CA ILE A 177 6.93 -15.00 -1.92
C ILE A 177 6.01 -15.92 -2.76
N TRP A 178 6.59 -16.72 -3.64
CA TRP A 178 5.99 -17.84 -4.39
C TRP A 178 5.50 -19.06 -3.56
N ILE A 179 5.90 -19.23 -2.30
CA ILE A 179 5.44 -20.37 -1.45
C ILE A 179 4.09 -20.05 -0.77
N LEU A 180 3.79 -18.77 -0.52
CA LEU A 180 2.49 -18.33 0.01
C LEU A 180 1.35 -18.52 -1.00
N THR A 181 1.63 -18.60 -2.29
CA THR A 181 0.60 -18.83 -3.32
C THR A 181 0.33 -20.32 -3.59
N ASN A 182 1.18 -21.24 -3.10
CA ASN A 182 1.07 -22.69 -3.32
C ASN A 182 0.57 -23.48 -2.09
N SER A 183 0.53 -22.85 -0.92
CA SER A 183 -0.32 -23.30 0.18
C SER A 183 -1.77 -22.90 -0.15
N LYS A 184 -2.78 -23.63 0.35
CA LYS A 184 -4.21 -23.45 0.02
C LYS A 184 -4.79 -22.09 0.46
N ILE A 185 -4.24 -20.99 -0.02
CA ILE A 185 -4.60 -19.62 0.29
C ILE A 185 -5.42 -19.10 -0.88
N SER A 186 -6.68 -18.76 -0.60
CA SER A 186 -7.50 -18.01 -1.54
C SER A 186 -7.18 -16.52 -1.40
N LEU A 187 -6.10 -16.06 -2.04
CA LEU A 187 -5.84 -14.63 -2.21
C LEU A 187 -6.67 -14.12 -3.39
N LYS A 188 -7.58 -13.18 -3.15
CA LYS A 188 -8.32 -12.49 -4.22
C LYS A 188 -7.87 -11.04 -4.28
N LEU A 189 -7.31 -10.64 -5.41
CA LEU A 189 -7.02 -9.24 -5.73
C LEU A 189 -8.05 -8.75 -6.74
N SER A 190 -8.72 -7.63 -6.45
CA SER A 190 -9.75 -7.08 -7.33
C SER A 190 -9.74 -5.56 -7.38
N HIS A 191 -10.11 -5.02 -8.53
CA HIS A 191 -10.30 -3.59 -8.76
C HIS A 191 -11.65 -3.13 -8.19
N PHE A 192 -11.74 -1.89 -7.72
CA PHE A 192 -13.02 -1.25 -7.41
C PHE A 192 -13.66 -0.74 -8.71
N TYR A 193 -14.94 -1.07 -8.91
CA TYR A 193 -15.77 -0.50 -9.99
C TYR A 193 -16.18 0.93 -9.67
#